data_AF-A0A674J0Q2-F1
#
_entry.id   AF-A0A674J0Q2-F1
#
_cell.length_a   1.000
_cell.length_b   1.000
_cell.length_c   1.000
_cell.angle_alpha   90.00
_cell.angle_beta   90.00
_cell.angle_gamma   90.00
#
_symmetry.space_group_name_H-M   'P 1'
#
loop_
_entity.id
_entity.type
_entity.pdbx_description
1 polymer ?
#
loop_
_entity_poly.entity_id
_entity_poly.type
_entity_poly.pdbx_seq_one_letter_code
_entity_poly.pdbx_strand_id
1 'polypeptide(L)'
;MSEKKKRKIESEHRVFNTEWTNKYLCTVSKDKILCLVCRETLAVPKEYNLQRHFETKHPNLAKLNPNEKIIKAASLVKNLSGEQQIFKKVSTENDTVTKVSFQISKEIAAAGKCFPEGEFLKKCMLIAVSELCPEKRGIFENVSLSRMTVQRRIADISTNLSDQLKQRVSEFCFYSLAMDESTDLKDTAQLLIFIRGIDKNFEITEELVGMCSMMGRTTGKDISSEVIKCMNDKLGVDFTNLVAICTDGAPAMCGKNVGAVTLLEEFIGRQITKHHCIIHQQVLCSKVLKFEHVMSVVVSIVNLIRSRGLKHRTFRAFLEGEDAECSDLIYHTEVRWLSRGRVLQRFVALKEEIAKFLENGPIKFPELENESWNQDLFFFCDITAHLNDLNIQLQGKNQLIFQMCAAVKAFKMKLKLFRSQLSKGEMCHFPTCAQNIPQNKHAELGEKYAKHINLLIEEFDRRFTLSKDDDIQLKLIEDPFSVDPEEVTQDLQLEVIELQCSAVYRNKHRESSLWDFYKSLDDEKYKNLIEVALKTFSIFGSTYICEQTFSIMNMNKNKQRSSLTDDHLEDIMKISTSNMTPKYDKLARGAGKLQPGKPPSCGPS
;
A
#
# COMPACT_ATOMS: atom_id res chain seq x y z
N MET A 1 53.24 51.22 -4.05
CA MET A 1 53.67 49.82 -3.82
C MET A 1 52.57 48.90 -4.31
N SER A 2 52.83 48.17 -5.40
CA SER A 2 51.89 47.18 -5.96
C SER A 2 51.76 46.01 -4.99
N GLU A 3 50.57 45.80 -4.42
CA GLU A 3 50.26 44.60 -3.64
C GLU A 3 50.42 43.36 -4.53
N LYS A 4 51.36 42.48 -4.14
CA LYS A 4 51.55 41.17 -4.77
C LYS A 4 50.28 40.34 -4.56
N LYS A 5 49.47 40.17 -5.61
CA LYS A 5 48.43 39.13 -5.68
C LYS A 5 49.06 37.77 -5.33
N LYS A 6 48.73 37.22 -4.15
CA LYS A 6 49.01 35.82 -3.81
C LYS A 6 48.24 34.93 -4.79
N ARG A 7 48.96 34.28 -5.70
CA ARG A 7 48.40 33.35 -6.69
C ARG A 7 47.79 32.14 -5.96
N LYS A 8 46.49 31.89 -6.14
CA LYS A 8 45.78 30.70 -5.62
C LYS A 8 45.85 29.55 -6.64
N ILE A 9 46.07 28.33 -6.14
CA ILE A 9 46.30 27.11 -6.93
C ILE A 9 45.15 26.78 -7.89
N GLU A 10 43.91 27.17 -7.56
CA GLU A 10 42.72 26.99 -8.41
C GLU A 10 42.81 27.76 -9.75
N SER A 11 43.67 28.79 -9.85
CA SER A 11 43.84 29.61 -11.06
C SER A 11 44.82 29.02 -12.08
N GLU A 12 45.55 27.97 -11.74
CA GLU A 12 46.50 27.30 -12.63
C GLU A 12 46.01 25.86 -12.85
N HIS A 13 45.24 25.62 -13.91
CA HIS A 13 44.84 24.28 -14.37
C HIS A 13 46.07 23.42 -14.76
N ARG A 14 46.88 23.02 -13.78
CA ARG A 14 48.09 22.23 -13.99
C ARG A 14 47.71 20.76 -14.10
N VAL A 15 47.65 20.27 -15.33
CA VAL A 15 47.36 18.89 -15.67
C VAL A 15 48.61 18.02 -15.44
N PHE A 16 48.41 16.80 -14.95
CA PHE A 16 49.50 15.81 -14.78
C PHE A 16 50.05 15.40 -16.16
N ASN A 17 51.39 15.46 -16.34
CA ASN A 17 52.03 14.98 -17.56
C ASN A 17 52.30 13.47 -17.46
N THR A 18 51.81 12.70 -18.42
CA THR A 18 51.98 11.23 -18.50
C THR A 18 53.44 10.80 -18.60
N GLU A 19 54.35 11.64 -19.11
CA GLU A 19 55.78 11.36 -19.10
C GLU A 19 56.36 11.22 -17.68
N TRP A 20 55.75 11.87 -16.69
CA TRP A 20 56.18 11.78 -15.28
C TRP A 20 55.98 10.38 -14.70
N THR A 21 55.12 9.56 -15.32
CA THR A 21 54.99 8.14 -14.97
C THR A 21 56.26 7.36 -15.28
N ASN A 22 56.91 7.65 -16.41
CA ASN A 22 58.15 6.99 -16.80
C ASN A 22 59.39 7.65 -16.16
N LYS A 23 59.36 8.98 -15.95
CA LYS A 23 60.49 9.73 -15.39
C LYS A 23 60.62 9.60 -13.87
N TYR A 24 59.50 9.62 -13.14
CA TYR A 24 59.46 9.73 -11.68
C TYR A 24 58.62 8.63 -10.99
N LEU A 25 58.18 7.61 -11.75
CA LEU A 25 57.35 6.51 -11.25
C LEU A 25 56.11 6.99 -10.47
N CYS A 26 55.42 8.01 -10.98
CA CYS A 26 54.20 8.55 -10.38
C CYS A 26 53.00 8.36 -11.30
N THR A 27 51.80 8.21 -10.76
CA THR A 27 50.55 8.13 -11.56
C THR A 27 49.42 8.90 -10.91
N VAL A 28 48.33 9.12 -11.61
CA VAL A 28 47.12 9.72 -11.05
C VAL A 28 46.11 8.62 -10.70
N SER A 29 45.61 8.63 -9.47
CA SER A 29 44.57 7.70 -8.99
C SER A 29 43.57 8.47 -8.12
N LYS A 30 42.28 8.49 -8.53
CA LYS A 30 41.20 9.26 -7.87
C LYS A 30 41.60 10.74 -7.63
N ASP A 31 42.05 11.41 -8.69
CA ASP A 31 42.44 12.84 -8.71
C ASP A 31 43.61 13.22 -7.80
N LYS A 32 44.37 12.23 -7.33
CA LYS A 32 45.57 12.41 -6.50
C LYS A 32 46.78 11.81 -7.20
N ILE A 33 47.93 12.47 -7.07
CA ILE A 33 49.21 11.96 -7.61
C ILE A 33 49.77 10.97 -6.60
N LEU A 34 50.03 9.75 -7.05
CA LEU A 34 50.48 8.64 -6.23
C LEU A 34 51.88 8.21 -6.69
N CYS A 35 52.83 8.09 -5.76
CA CYS A 35 54.09 7.43 -6.04
C CYS A 35 53.86 5.91 -6.19
N LEU A 36 54.28 5.33 -7.32
CA LEU A 36 54.08 3.91 -7.61
C LEU A 36 54.92 3.00 -6.70
N VAL A 37 55.96 3.53 -6.06
CA VAL A 37 56.91 2.77 -5.23
C VAL A 37 56.50 2.76 -3.76
N CYS A 38 56.33 3.93 -3.12
CA CYS A 38 55.97 4.03 -1.69
C CYS A 38 54.50 4.25 -1.40
N ARG A 39 53.66 4.44 -2.44
CA ARG A 39 52.23 4.76 -2.31
C ARG A 39 51.91 6.07 -1.57
N GLU A 40 52.91 6.94 -1.33
CA GLU A 40 52.67 8.29 -0.78
C GLU A 40 51.92 9.16 -1.82
N THR A 41 51.00 10.00 -1.33
CA THR A 41 50.25 10.95 -2.15
C THR A 41 50.97 12.30 -2.22
N LEU A 42 51.16 12.83 -3.43
CA LEU A 42 51.74 14.15 -3.68
C LEU A 42 50.65 15.18 -3.97
N ALA A 43 50.60 16.24 -3.16
CA ALA A 43 49.50 17.20 -3.16
C ALA A 43 49.49 18.18 -4.36
N VAL A 44 50.62 18.37 -5.05
CA VAL A 44 50.76 19.41 -6.08
C VAL A 44 51.40 18.83 -7.35
N PRO A 45 50.73 18.89 -8.53
CA PRO A 45 51.25 18.47 -9.83
C PRO A 45 52.32 19.44 -10.35
N LYS A 46 53.52 19.36 -9.78
CA LYS A 46 54.72 20.08 -10.23
C LYS A 46 55.85 19.09 -10.40
N GLU A 47 56.45 19.08 -11.59
CA GLU A 47 57.60 18.24 -11.91
C GLU A 47 58.69 18.28 -10.83
N TYR A 48 59.05 19.47 -10.35
CA TYR A 48 60.00 19.65 -9.24
C TYR A 48 59.62 18.85 -7.98
N ASN A 49 58.33 18.80 -7.61
CA ASN A 49 57.89 18.06 -6.41
C ASN A 49 57.98 16.55 -6.61
N LEU A 50 57.61 16.07 -7.81
CA LEU A 50 57.69 14.65 -8.17
C LEU A 50 59.16 14.20 -8.26
N GLN A 51 60.00 15.01 -8.90
CA GLN A 51 61.43 14.79 -9.00
C GLN A 51 62.09 14.77 -7.63
N ARG A 52 61.85 15.79 -6.80
CA ARG A 52 62.40 15.86 -5.43
C ARG A 52 61.96 14.66 -4.60
N HIS A 53 60.69 14.28 -4.65
CA HIS A 53 60.21 13.09 -3.95
C HIS A 53 60.92 11.82 -4.45
N PHE A 54 61.00 11.63 -5.76
CA PHE A 54 61.63 10.45 -6.37
C PHE A 54 63.12 10.35 -6.03
N GLU A 55 63.87 11.44 -6.13
CA GLU A 55 65.32 11.46 -5.86
C GLU A 55 65.64 11.30 -4.37
N THR A 56 64.83 11.89 -3.48
CA THR A 56 65.09 11.84 -2.03
C THR A 56 64.62 10.55 -1.37
N LYS A 57 63.45 10.03 -1.77
CA LYS A 57 62.85 8.82 -1.17
C LYS A 57 63.23 7.54 -1.91
N HIS A 58 63.61 7.63 -3.18
CA HIS A 58 63.97 6.49 -4.03
C HIS A 58 65.33 6.67 -4.72
N PRO A 59 66.42 7.00 -3.99
CA PRO A 59 67.72 7.33 -4.57
C PRO A 59 68.32 6.19 -5.40
N ASN A 60 68.04 4.94 -5.04
CA ASN A 60 68.50 3.77 -5.79
C ASN A 60 67.77 3.59 -7.12
N LEU A 61 66.51 4.04 -7.23
CA LEU A 61 65.73 3.99 -8.47
C LEU A 61 65.98 5.21 -9.36
N ALA A 62 66.45 6.32 -8.79
CA ALA A 62 66.85 7.50 -9.54
C ALA A 62 68.04 7.21 -10.49
N LYS A 63 68.93 6.28 -10.11
CA LYS A 63 70.11 5.84 -10.88
C LYS A 63 69.80 4.93 -12.08
N LEU A 64 68.59 4.43 -12.20
CA LEU A 64 68.18 3.57 -13.33
C LEU A 64 68.24 4.34 -14.65
N ASN A 65 68.62 3.64 -15.72
CA ASN A 65 68.59 4.23 -17.05
C ASN A 65 67.13 4.43 -17.53
N PRO A 66 66.88 5.28 -18.55
CA PRO A 66 65.51 5.59 -18.99
C PRO A 66 64.70 4.35 -19.41
N ASN A 67 65.32 3.37 -20.06
CA ASN A 67 64.63 2.15 -20.50
C ASN A 67 64.22 1.26 -19.32
N GLU A 68 65.07 1.12 -18.31
CA GLU A 68 64.76 0.40 -17.07
C GLU A 68 63.62 1.06 -16.29
N LYS A 69 63.58 2.41 -16.25
CA LYS A 69 62.49 3.16 -15.61
C LYS A 69 61.15 2.93 -16.31
N ILE A 70 61.13 2.89 -17.64
CA ILE A 70 59.92 2.59 -18.42
C ILE A 70 59.40 1.17 -18.11
N ILE A 71 60.28 0.16 -18.11
CA ILE A 71 59.91 -1.23 -17.79
C ILE A 71 59.38 -1.34 -16.35
N LYS A 72 60.05 -0.68 -15.39
CA LYS A 72 59.63 -0.66 -13.98
C LYS A 72 58.30 0.06 -13.80
N ALA A 73 58.09 1.19 -14.47
CA ALA A 73 56.83 1.93 -14.46
C ALA A 73 55.68 1.08 -14.98
N ALA A 74 55.86 0.40 -16.13
CA ALA A 74 54.85 -0.48 -16.70
C ALA A 74 54.47 -1.63 -15.75
N SER A 75 55.45 -2.26 -15.10
CA SER A 75 55.22 -3.32 -14.10
C SER A 75 54.46 -2.80 -12.87
N LEU A 76 54.85 -1.66 -12.31
CA LEU A 76 54.22 -1.09 -11.12
C LEU A 76 52.80 -0.56 -11.39
N VAL A 77 52.57 0.01 -12.57
CA VAL A 77 51.22 0.40 -13.03
C VAL A 77 50.34 -0.85 -13.19
N LYS A 78 50.87 -1.92 -13.79
CA LYS A 78 50.13 -3.19 -13.93
C LYS A 78 49.77 -3.80 -12.58
N ASN A 79 50.71 -3.84 -11.62
CA ASN A 79 50.45 -4.33 -10.27
C ASN A 79 49.42 -3.47 -9.53
N LEU A 80 49.55 -2.14 -9.59
CA LEU A 80 48.57 -1.23 -9.01
C LEU A 80 47.18 -1.42 -9.63
N SER A 81 47.10 -1.61 -10.95
CA SER A 81 45.82 -1.88 -11.62
C SER A 81 45.20 -3.22 -11.20
N GLY A 82 46.02 -4.26 -11.03
CA GLY A 82 45.57 -5.57 -10.53
C GLY A 82 45.08 -5.51 -9.08
N GLU A 83 45.82 -4.84 -8.19
CA GLU A 83 45.41 -4.56 -6.81
C GLU A 83 44.07 -3.81 -6.79
N GLN A 84 43.95 -2.71 -7.56
CA GLN A 84 42.73 -1.93 -7.65
C GLN A 84 41.54 -2.73 -8.20
N GLN A 85 41.78 -3.63 -9.16
CA GLN A 85 40.75 -4.54 -9.68
C GLN A 85 40.29 -5.55 -8.62
N ILE A 86 41.21 -6.11 -7.83
CA ILE A 86 40.87 -7.01 -6.71
C ILE A 86 40.06 -6.27 -5.66
N PHE A 87 40.50 -5.08 -5.22
CA PHE A 87 39.76 -4.26 -4.27
C PHE A 87 38.38 -3.84 -4.81
N LYS A 88 38.27 -3.49 -6.10
CA LYS A 88 36.96 -3.24 -6.75
C LYS A 88 36.07 -4.48 -6.71
N LYS A 89 36.61 -5.66 -7.03
CA LYS A 89 35.88 -6.92 -7.06
C LYS A 89 35.37 -7.31 -5.67
N VAL A 90 36.21 -7.23 -4.64
CA VAL A 90 35.82 -7.48 -3.24
C VAL A 90 34.77 -6.48 -2.76
N SER A 91 34.91 -5.20 -3.12
CA SER A 91 33.92 -4.17 -2.79
C SER A 91 32.57 -4.43 -3.48
N THR A 92 32.56 -4.86 -4.74
CA THR A 92 31.31 -5.16 -5.47
C THR A 92 30.64 -6.43 -4.93
N GLU A 93 31.43 -7.42 -4.52
CA GLU A 93 30.92 -8.65 -3.90
C GLU A 93 30.28 -8.35 -2.52
N ASN A 94 30.92 -7.53 -1.70
CA ASN A 94 30.36 -7.09 -0.41
C ASN A 94 29.07 -6.25 -0.57
N ASP A 95 29.02 -5.36 -1.56
CA ASP A 95 27.81 -4.60 -1.89
C ASP A 95 26.68 -5.54 -2.34
N THR A 96 27.01 -6.56 -3.13
CA THR A 96 26.04 -7.57 -3.61
C THR A 96 25.47 -8.39 -2.45
N VAL A 97 26.32 -8.89 -1.55
CA VAL A 97 25.89 -9.63 -0.35
C VAL A 97 25.00 -8.77 0.54
N THR A 98 25.35 -7.50 0.72
CA THR A 98 24.55 -6.54 1.50
C THR A 98 23.20 -6.26 0.82
N LYS A 99 23.19 -6.12 -0.51
CA LYS A 99 21.96 -5.96 -1.31
C LYS A 99 21.02 -7.15 -1.13
N VAL A 100 21.54 -8.37 -1.18
CA VAL A 100 20.77 -9.60 -0.92
C VAL A 100 20.18 -9.60 0.49
N SER A 101 20.96 -9.21 1.51
CA SER A 101 20.48 -9.07 2.89
C SER A 101 19.28 -8.11 3.00
N PHE A 102 19.33 -6.96 2.32
CA PHE A 102 18.20 -6.03 2.26
C PHE A 102 16.97 -6.62 1.56
N GLN A 103 17.16 -7.28 0.42
CA GLN A 103 16.06 -7.89 -0.34
C GLN A 103 15.36 -8.98 0.49
N ILE A 104 16.11 -9.87 1.13
CA ILE A 104 15.54 -10.89 2.03
C ILE A 104 14.81 -10.23 3.21
N SER A 105 15.38 -9.19 3.81
CA SER A 105 14.73 -8.47 4.93
C SER A 105 13.41 -7.82 4.51
N LYS A 106 13.33 -7.28 3.28
CA LYS A 106 12.10 -6.74 2.69
C LYS A 106 11.04 -7.82 2.52
N GLU A 107 11.40 -9.00 2.04
CA GLU A 107 10.47 -10.13 1.88
C GLU A 107 9.97 -10.67 3.24
N ILE A 108 10.84 -10.74 4.25
CA ILE A 108 10.45 -11.09 5.64
C ILE A 108 9.38 -10.11 6.15
N ALA A 109 9.60 -8.80 5.98
CA ALA A 109 8.67 -7.77 6.42
C ALA A 109 7.33 -7.85 5.66
N ALA A 110 7.38 -7.89 4.33
CA ALA A 110 6.19 -7.96 3.48
C ALA A 110 5.34 -9.21 3.74
N ALA A 111 5.96 -10.34 4.10
CA ALA A 111 5.27 -11.56 4.49
C ALA A 111 4.78 -11.56 5.96
N GLY A 112 4.98 -10.47 6.71
CA GLY A 112 4.60 -10.36 8.12
C GLY A 112 5.36 -11.31 9.04
N LYS A 113 6.56 -11.74 8.67
CA LYS A 113 7.36 -12.72 9.44
C LYS A 113 8.19 -12.03 10.54
N CYS A 114 8.61 -12.83 11.53
CA CYS A 114 9.40 -12.35 12.66
C CYS A 114 10.84 -12.03 12.23
N PHE A 115 11.51 -11.06 12.86
CA PHE A 115 12.91 -10.75 12.55
C PHE A 115 13.89 -11.95 12.67
N PRO A 116 13.75 -12.87 13.63
CA PRO A 116 14.58 -14.08 13.69
C PRO A 116 14.43 -15.05 12.50
N GLU A 117 13.39 -14.90 11.67
CA GLU A 117 13.19 -15.72 10.46
C GLU A 117 14.40 -15.63 9.51
N GLY A 118 15.13 -14.51 9.53
CA GLY A 118 16.36 -14.36 8.76
C GLY A 118 17.43 -15.41 9.08
N GLU A 119 17.55 -15.83 10.34
CA GLU A 119 18.52 -16.85 10.76
C GLU A 119 18.11 -18.23 10.25
N PHE A 120 16.81 -18.53 10.29
CA PHE A 120 16.26 -19.75 9.71
C PHE A 120 16.48 -19.80 8.20
N LEU A 121 16.14 -18.73 7.47
CA LEU A 121 16.37 -18.63 6.03
C LEU A 121 17.87 -18.77 5.68
N LYS A 122 18.76 -18.15 6.47
CA LYS A 122 20.21 -18.32 6.31
C LYS A 122 20.61 -19.79 6.44
N LYS A 123 20.09 -20.50 7.44
CA LYS A 123 20.36 -21.93 7.62
C LYS A 123 19.89 -22.74 6.39
N CYS A 124 18.68 -22.49 5.89
CA CYS A 124 18.16 -23.15 4.69
C CYS A 124 19.04 -22.89 3.45
N MET A 125 19.45 -21.65 3.22
CA MET A 125 20.33 -21.30 2.10
C MET A 125 21.70 -22.00 2.19
N LEU A 126 22.28 -22.07 3.39
CA LEU A 126 23.58 -22.73 3.59
C LEU A 126 23.51 -24.25 3.38
N ILE A 127 22.38 -24.89 3.73
CA ILE A 127 22.16 -26.32 3.42
C ILE A 127 22.10 -26.52 1.91
N ALA A 128 21.25 -25.75 1.22
CA ALA A 128 21.08 -25.88 -0.23
C ALA A 128 22.37 -25.64 -1.01
N VAL A 129 23.12 -24.57 -0.68
CA VAL A 129 24.38 -24.24 -1.36
C VAL A 129 25.47 -25.26 -1.06
N SER A 130 25.49 -25.85 0.14
CA SER A 130 26.43 -26.93 0.45
C SER A 130 26.27 -28.15 -0.46
N GLU A 131 25.03 -28.48 -0.84
CA GLU A 131 24.75 -29.64 -1.68
C GLU A 131 24.83 -29.32 -3.18
N LEU A 132 24.36 -28.14 -3.59
CA LEU A 132 24.23 -27.78 -5.01
C LEU A 132 25.46 -27.07 -5.59
N CYS A 133 26.15 -26.23 -4.81
CA CYS A 133 27.25 -25.39 -5.26
C CYS A 133 28.22 -25.03 -4.12
N PRO A 134 28.92 -26.03 -3.54
CA PRO A 134 29.75 -25.86 -2.35
C PRO A 134 30.86 -24.82 -2.53
N GLU A 135 31.35 -24.61 -3.75
CA GLU A 135 32.35 -23.60 -4.08
C GLU A 135 31.87 -22.15 -3.87
N LYS A 136 30.55 -21.93 -3.78
CA LYS A 136 29.94 -20.62 -3.51
C LYS A 136 29.55 -20.41 -2.06
N ARG A 137 29.71 -21.41 -1.20
CA ARG A 137 29.26 -21.39 0.20
C ARG A 137 29.75 -20.16 0.98
N GLY A 138 31.03 -19.78 0.82
CA GLY A 138 31.60 -18.62 1.51
C GLY A 138 30.88 -17.29 1.22
N ILE A 139 30.30 -17.13 0.03
CA ILE A 139 29.53 -15.92 -0.33
C ILE A 139 28.24 -15.85 0.49
N PHE A 140 27.56 -16.99 0.65
CA PHE A 140 26.31 -17.08 1.42
C PHE A 140 26.53 -16.96 2.92
N GLU A 141 27.68 -17.40 3.43
CA GLU A 141 28.05 -17.20 4.84
C GLU A 141 28.18 -15.71 5.19
N ASN A 142 28.61 -14.89 4.23
CA ASN A 142 28.72 -13.44 4.40
C ASN A 142 27.36 -12.71 4.38
N VAL A 143 26.28 -13.35 3.90
CA VAL A 143 24.94 -12.75 3.93
C VAL A 143 24.48 -12.62 5.38
N SER A 144 24.36 -11.38 5.86
CA SER A 144 24.02 -11.09 7.25
C SER A 144 22.50 -11.03 7.43
N LEU A 145 21.95 -11.96 8.22
CA LEU A 145 20.50 -12.11 8.46
C LEU A 145 20.17 -12.39 9.92
N SER A 146 21.03 -11.97 10.86
CA SER A 146 20.69 -12.04 12.28
C SER A 146 19.44 -11.20 12.58
N ARG A 147 18.72 -11.52 13.66
CA ARG A 147 17.54 -10.76 14.11
C ARG A 147 17.76 -9.23 14.06
N MET A 148 18.89 -8.77 14.64
CA MET A 148 19.24 -7.35 14.70
C MET A 148 19.57 -6.75 13.33
N THR A 149 20.14 -7.56 12.44
CA THR A 149 20.41 -7.11 11.06
C THR A 149 19.11 -6.92 10.31
N VAL A 150 18.22 -7.92 10.33
CA VAL A 150 16.92 -7.85 9.66
C VAL A 150 16.12 -6.64 10.15
N GLN A 151 16.05 -6.44 11.47
CA GLN A 151 15.38 -5.27 12.05
C GLN A 151 15.96 -3.94 11.54
N ARG A 152 17.29 -3.78 11.54
CA ARG A 152 17.93 -2.56 11.03
C ARG A 152 17.69 -2.36 9.53
N ARG A 153 17.78 -3.43 8.75
CA ARG A 153 17.57 -3.38 7.29
C ARG A 153 16.14 -2.97 6.96
N ILE A 154 15.16 -3.43 7.74
CA ILE A 154 13.76 -3.01 7.63
C ILE A 154 13.62 -1.51 7.90
N ALA A 155 14.19 -0.99 9.00
CA ALA A 155 14.15 0.44 9.31
C ALA A 155 14.83 1.31 8.23
N ASP A 156 15.99 0.86 7.74
CA ASP A 156 16.73 1.51 6.64
C ASP A 156 15.89 1.55 5.35
N ILE A 157 15.19 0.45 5.01
CA ILE A 157 14.28 0.39 3.86
C ILE A 157 13.09 1.33 4.05
N SER A 158 12.45 1.31 5.21
CA SER A 158 11.31 2.17 5.55
C SER A 158 11.68 3.66 5.43
N THR A 159 12.86 4.03 5.93
CA THR A 159 13.41 5.39 5.77
C THR A 159 13.63 5.71 4.29
N ASN A 160 14.21 4.78 3.53
CA ASN A 160 14.43 4.99 2.10
C ASN A 160 13.12 5.13 1.31
N LEU A 161 12.06 4.39 1.66
CA LEU A 161 10.74 4.53 1.05
C LEU A 161 10.11 5.88 1.43
N SER A 162 10.24 6.31 2.69
CA SER A 162 9.76 7.61 3.15
C SER A 162 10.44 8.77 2.42
N ASP A 163 11.76 8.71 2.23
CA ASP A 163 12.51 9.70 1.44
C ASP A 163 12.03 9.76 -0.01
N GLN A 164 11.75 8.60 -0.61
CA GLN A 164 11.26 8.54 -1.99
C GLN A 164 9.83 9.07 -2.10
N LEU A 165 8.96 8.75 -1.16
CA LEU A 165 7.61 9.30 -1.11
C LEU A 165 7.65 10.82 -0.97
N LYS A 166 8.47 11.35 -0.06
CA LYS A 166 8.67 12.80 0.09
C LYS A 166 9.10 13.48 -1.21
N GLN A 167 9.99 12.85 -1.99
CA GLN A 167 10.35 13.35 -3.31
C GLN A 167 9.16 13.32 -4.27
N ARG A 168 8.44 12.20 -4.35
CA ARG A 168 7.26 12.05 -5.22
C ARG A 168 6.15 13.06 -4.91
N VAL A 169 5.92 13.36 -3.64
CA VAL A 169 4.86 14.32 -3.27
C VAL A 169 5.12 15.71 -3.82
N SER A 170 6.39 16.12 -3.96
CA SER A 170 6.74 17.40 -4.61
C SER A 170 6.42 17.45 -6.11
N GLU A 171 6.17 16.30 -6.74
CA GLU A 171 5.81 16.16 -8.14
C GLU A 171 4.30 16.08 -8.35
N PHE A 172 3.50 15.95 -7.28
CA PHE A 172 2.06 15.79 -7.39
C PHE A 172 1.36 17.09 -7.80
N CYS A 173 0.54 17.00 -8.84
CA CYS A 173 -0.41 18.04 -9.22
C CYS A 173 -1.52 18.16 -8.16
N PHE A 174 -2.07 17.01 -7.76
CA PHE A 174 -3.11 16.89 -6.74
C PHE A 174 -2.91 15.62 -5.94
N TYR A 175 -3.38 15.63 -4.69
CA TYR A 175 -3.42 14.43 -3.87
C TYR A 175 -4.64 14.40 -2.95
N SER A 176 -5.02 13.21 -2.51
CA SER A 176 -6.01 12.99 -1.47
C SER A 176 -5.46 12.12 -0.35
N LEU A 177 -6.14 12.14 0.79
CA LEU A 177 -5.81 11.29 1.94
C LEU A 177 -6.91 10.25 2.18
N ALA A 178 -6.51 9.04 2.55
CA ALA A 178 -7.40 8.06 3.18
C ALA A 178 -6.98 7.92 4.64
N MET A 179 -7.93 8.10 5.55
CA MET A 179 -7.68 8.06 6.99
C MET A 179 -8.67 7.10 7.65
N ASP A 180 -8.14 6.21 8.47
CA ASP A 180 -8.97 5.26 9.21
C ASP A 180 -8.32 4.94 10.55
N GLU A 181 -9.14 4.65 11.55
CA GLU A 181 -8.71 4.38 12.92
C GLU A 181 -9.18 2.99 13.35
N SER A 182 -8.28 2.22 13.93
CA SER A 182 -8.61 0.93 14.55
C SER A 182 -7.79 0.76 15.82
N THR A 183 -8.33 0.04 16.79
CA THR A 183 -7.60 -0.37 17.98
C THR A 183 -6.74 -1.60 17.70
N ASP A 184 -5.52 -1.62 18.27
CA ASP A 184 -4.65 -2.80 18.26
C ASP A 184 -4.93 -3.73 19.46
N LEU A 185 -4.21 -4.86 19.55
CA LEU A 185 -4.38 -5.83 20.64
C LEU A 185 -4.06 -5.29 22.06
N LYS A 186 -3.47 -4.10 22.18
CA LYS A 186 -3.18 -3.43 23.46
C LYS A 186 -4.14 -2.27 23.71
N ASP A 187 -5.28 -2.25 23.02
CA ASP A 187 -6.29 -1.18 23.08
C ASP A 187 -5.73 0.20 22.72
N THR A 188 -4.61 0.25 21.99
CA THR A 188 -4.05 1.50 21.48
C THR A 188 -4.70 1.81 20.15
N ALA A 189 -5.32 2.98 20.02
CA ALA A 189 -5.87 3.45 18.76
C ALA A 189 -4.72 3.77 17.79
N GLN A 190 -4.80 3.21 16.58
CA GLN A 190 -3.84 3.38 15.51
C GLN A 190 -4.53 4.09 14.35
N LEU A 191 -4.16 5.34 14.12
CA LEU A 191 -4.61 6.11 12.98
C LEU A 191 -3.67 5.86 11.79
N LEU A 192 -4.21 5.35 10.69
CA LEU A 192 -3.47 5.21 9.44
C LEU A 192 -3.75 6.40 8.52
N ILE A 193 -2.71 6.92 7.91
CA ILE A 193 -2.79 8.00 6.92
C ILE A 193 -2.13 7.53 5.64
N PHE A 194 -2.94 7.31 4.61
CA PHE A 194 -2.48 7.02 3.25
C PHE A 194 -2.61 8.27 2.39
N ILE A 195 -1.68 8.43 1.44
CA ILE A 195 -1.73 9.46 0.42
C ILE A 195 -1.91 8.81 -0.94
N ARG A 196 -2.77 9.40 -1.78
CA ARG A 196 -2.89 9.11 -3.20
C ARG A 196 -2.62 10.39 -3.96
N GLY A 197 -1.53 10.42 -4.70
CA GLY A 197 -1.18 11.57 -5.54
C GLY A 197 -1.05 11.18 -7.00
N ILE A 198 -1.17 12.18 -7.86
CA ILE A 198 -0.99 12.04 -9.30
C ILE A 198 -0.02 13.11 -9.82
N ASP A 199 0.90 12.71 -10.67
CA ASP A 199 1.81 13.64 -11.36
C ASP A 199 1.23 14.09 -12.72
N LYS A 200 1.94 15.02 -13.38
CA LYS A 200 1.58 15.51 -14.72
C LYS A 200 1.57 14.44 -15.82
N ASN A 201 2.21 13.30 -15.58
CA ASN A 201 2.26 12.17 -16.52
C ASN A 201 1.12 11.17 -16.28
N PHE A 202 0.15 11.52 -15.42
CA PHE A 202 -0.94 10.66 -14.96
C PHE A 202 -0.46 9.41 -14.20
N GLU A 203 0.73 9.45 -13.59
CA GLU A 203 1.21 8.38 -12.72
C GLU A 203 0.63 8.54 -11.31
N ILE A 204 -0.16 7.56 -10.88
CA ILE A 204 -0.70 7.51 -9.52
C ILE A 204 0.29 6.83 -8.57
N THR A 205 0.47 7.44 -7.41
CA THR A 205 1.20 6.85 -6.29
C THR A 205 0.28 6.78 -5.07
N GLU A 206 0.05 5.56 -4.56
CA GLU A 206 -0.67 5.29 -3.31
C GLU A 206 0.29 4.71 -2.27
N GLU A 207 0.55 5.41 -1.17
CA GLU A 207 1.55 5.02 -0.18
C GLU A 207 1.14 5.37 1.26
N LEU A 208 1.63 4.59 2.23
CA LEU A 208 1.44 4.86 3.65
C LEU A 208 2.32 6.05 4.07
N VAL A 209 1.70 7.15 4.50
CA VAL A 209 2.43 8.28 5.09
C VAL A 209 2.91 7.91 6.49
N GLY A 210 1.99 7.44 7.33
CA GLY A 210 2.31 7.06 8.70
C GLY A 210 1.23 6.28 9.43
N MET A 211 1.67 5.57 10.46
CA MET A 211 0.83 5.03 11.52
C MET A 211 1.03 5.89 12.76
N CYS A 212 -0.04 6.50 13.24
CA CYS A 212 -0.03 7.39 14.38
C CYS A 212 -0.67 6.68 15.58
N SER A 213 0.14 6.29 16.56
CA SER A 213 -0.34 5.67 17.80
C SER A 213 -0.90 6.72 18.74
N MET A 214 -2.20 6.66 19.02
CA MET A 214 -2.92 7.64 19.82
C MET A 214 -3.15 7.09 21.23
N MET A 215 -2.33 7.55 22.18
CA MET A 215 -2.42 7.15 23.59
C MET A 215 -3.44 8.03 24.32
N GLY A 216 -4.69 7.58 24.38
CA GLY A 216 -5.76 8.24 25.15
C GLY A 216 -7.01 8.53 24.35
N ARG A 217 -7.23 9.79 23.98
CA ARG A 217 -8.46 10.24 23.30
C ARG A 217 -8.29 10.22 21.77
N THR A 218 -9.35 9.87 21.07
CA THR A 218 -9.47 9.89 19.60
C THR A 218 -10.54 10.88 19.15
N THR A 219 -10.57 12.09 19.74
CA THR A 219 -11.50 13.13 19.29
C THR A 219 -11.05 13.70 17.94
N GLY A 220 -11.95 14.37 17.22
CA GLY A 220 -11.57 14.97 15.93
C GLY A 220 -10.41 15.97 16.04
N LYS A 221 -10.27 16.67 17.18
CA LYS A 221 -9.14 17.56 17.46
C LYS A 221 -7.82 16.81 17.63
N ASP A 222 -7.85 15.67 18.32
CA ASP A 222 -6.66 14.84 18.52
C ASP A 222 -6.19 14.27 17.18
N ILE A 223 -7.14 13.75 16.39
CA ILE A 223 -6.89 13.20 15.05
C ILE A 223 -6.35 14.28 14.11
N SER A 224 -7.00 15.44 14.01
CA SER A 224 -6.55 16.50 13.10
C SER A 224 -5.14 17.00 13.44
N SER A 225 -4.85 17.15 14.74
CA SER A 225 -3.52 17.59 15.21
C SER A 225 -2.44 16.58 14.83
N GLU A 226 -2.72 15.28 14.99
CA GLU A 226 -1.78 14.23 14.65
C GLU A 226 -1.61 14.06 13.14
N VAL A 227 -2.67 14.27 12.34
CA VAL A 227 -2.57 14.32 10.87
C VAL A 227 -1.65 15.46 10.41
N ILE A 228 -1.85 16.68 10.93
CA ILE A 228 -1.02 17.85 10.58
C ILE A 228 0.45 17.57 10.92
N LYS A 229 0.71 17.09 12.13
CA LYS A 229 2.05 16.71 12.60
C LYS A 229 2.67 15.64 11.70
N CYS A 230 1.95 14.56 11.41
CA CYS A 230 2.44 13.47 10.58
C CYS A 230 2.82 13.93 9.17
N MET A 231 1.95 14.72 8.52
CA MET A 231 2.18 15.26 7.19
C MET A 231 3.40 16.21 7.17
N ASN A 232 3.53 17.08 8.17
CA ASN A 232 4.65 18.01 8.29
C ASN A 232 5.98 17.29 8.55
N ASP A 233 6.00 16.39 9.53
CA ASP A 233 7.24 15.70 9.96
C ASP A 233 7.75 14.73 8.89
N LYS A 234 6.84 13.99 8.24
CA LYS A 234 7.22 12.92 7.30
C LYS A 234 7.38 13.40 5.87
N LEU A 235 6.52 14.32 5.41
CA LEU A 235 6.52 14.77 4.02
C LEU A 235 6.98 16.23 3.88
N GLY A 236 6.76 17.08 4.89
CA GLY A 236 7.07 18.51 4.82
C GLY A 236 6.23 19.24 3.76
N VAL A 237 4.97 18.84 3.65
CA VAL A 237 4.05 19.27 2.58
C VAL A 237 3.14 20.38 3.09
N ASP A 238 3.01 21.46 2.32
CA ASP A 238 1.91 22.39 2.51
C ASP A 238 0.63 21.82 1.86
N PHE A 239 -0.51 22.00 2.53
CA PHE A 239 -1.76 21.34 2.15
C PHE A 239 -2.40 21.93 0.88
N THR A 240 -1.66 22.67 0.04
CA THR A 240 -2.19 23.42 -1.10
C THR A 240 -2.87 22.50 -2.12
N ASN A 241 -2.24 21.37 -2.46
CA ASN A 241 -2.71 20.45 -3.51
C ASN A 241 -3.67 19.34 -3.00
N LEU A 242 -4.11 19.40 -1.74
CA LEU A 242 -5.01 18.40 -1.15
C LEU A 242 -6.45 18.55 -1.67
N VAL A 243 -6.94 17.64 -2.50
CA VAL A 243 -8.28 17.79 -3.09
C VAL A 243 -9.38 17.18 -2.22
N ALA A 244 -9.09 16.06 -1.55
CA ALA A 244 -10.11 15.30 -0.83
C ALA A 244 -9.54 14.51 0.34
N ILE A 245 -10.41 14.17 1.30
CA ILE A 245 -10.10 13.22 2.37
C ILE A 245 -11.22 12.17 2.44
N CYS A 246 -10.84 10.89 2.39
CA CYS A 246 -11.73 9.75 2.56
C CYS A 246 -11.61 9.16 3.96
N THR A 247 -12.72 8.94 4.66
CA THR A 247 -12.77 8.34 6.01
C THR A 247 -13.90 7.33 6.16
N ASP A 248 -13.96 6.63 7.30
CA ASP A 248 -15.03 5.70 7.69
C ASP A 248 -16.36 6.38 8.04
N GLY A 249 -16.41 7.73 8.04
CA GLY A 249 -17.60 8.50 8.38
C GLY A 249 -17.91 8.56 9.88
N ALA A 250 -17.01 8.13 10.77
CA ALA A 250 -17.20 8.24 12.21
C ALA A 250 -17.38 9.71 12.64
N PRO A 251 -18.15 10.00 13.70
CA PRO A 251 -18.35 11.37 14.17
C PRO A 251 -17.05 12.11 14.50
N ALA A 252 -16.03 11.41 14.99
CA ALA A 252 -14.71 11.99 15.26
C ALA A 252 -13.98 12.41 13.96
N MET A 253 -14.21 11.71 12.85
CA MET A 253 -13.62 12.03 11.54
C MET A 253 -14.40 13.13 10.81
N CYS A 254 -15.73 12.99 10.73
CA CYS A 254 -16.59 13.77 9.83
C CYS A 254 -17.58 14.70 10.53
N GLY A 255 -17.51 14.85 11.86
CA GLY A 255 -18.37 15.76 12.62
C GLY A 255 -18.38 17.18 12.05
N LYS A 256 -19.58 17.78 11.93
CA LYS A 256 -19.78 19.08 11.26
C LYS A 256 -18.98 20.23 11.86
N ASN A 257 -18.76 20.22 13.18
CA ASN A 257 -18.11 21.33 13.90
C ASN A 257 -16.77 20.92 14.53
N VAL A 258 -16.62 19.65 14.90
CA VAL A 258 -15.46 19.15 15.67
C VAL A 258 -14.88 17.86 15.11
N GLY A 259 -15.28 17.49 13.89
CA GLY A 259 -14.68 16.37 13.16
C GLY A 259 -13.31 16.72 12.64
N ALA A 260 -12.40 15.74 12.58
CA ALA A 260 -11.03 15.92 12.15
C ALA A 260 -10.91 16.61 10.78
N VAL A 261 -11.72 16.18 9.81
CA VAL A 261 -11.69 16.77 8.45
C VAL A 261 -12.15 18.23 8.46
N THR A 262 -13.15 18.57 9.27
CA THR A 262 -13.61 19.97 9.42
C THR A 262 -12.52 20.84 10.06
N LEU A 263 -11.84 20.35 11.09
CA LEU A 263 -10.75 21.08 11.74
C LEU A 263 -9.53 21.23 10.81
N LEU A 264 -9.29 20.26 9.93
CA LEU A 264 -8.28 20.37 8.88
C LEU A 264 -8.64 21.47 7.86
N GLU A 265 -9.89 21.58 7.42
CA GLU A 265 -10.33 22.67 6.56
C GLU A 265 -10.12 24.05 7.20
N GLU A 266 -10.45 24.19 8.49
CA GLU A 266 -10.22 25.41 9.26
C GLU A 266 -8.73 25.77 9.33
N PHE A 267 -7.87 24.77 9.56
CA PHE A 267 -6.41 24.95 9.58
C PHE A 267 -5.86 25.38 8.22
N ILE A 268 -6.36 24.77 7.14
CA ILE A 268 -5.89 25.02 5.76
C ILE A 268 -6.48 26.33 5.21
N GLY A 269 -7.62 26.78 5.75
CA GLY A 269 -8.31 27.99 5.31
C GLY A 269 -9.11 27.81 4.02
N ARG A 270 -9.44 26.56 3.64
CA ARG A 270 -10.28 26.26 2.47
C ARG A 270 -11.08 24.98 2.68
N GLN A 271 -12.18 24.85 1.93
CA GLN A 271 -12.96 23.62 1.90
C GLN A 271 -12.22 22.50 1.16
N ILE A 272 -12.46 21.27 1.61
CA ILE A 272 -11.90 20.04 1.07
C ILE A 272 -13.03 19.05 0.86
N THR A 273 -13.00 18.30 -0.23
CA THR A 273 -14.02 17.29 -0.49
C THR A 273 -13.94 16.18 0.56
N LYS A 274 -15.01 16.04 1.36
CA LYS A 274 -15.14 15.01 2.40
C LYS A 274 -15.81 13.78 1.81
N HIS A 275 -15.06 12.71 1.61
CA HIS A 275 -15.62 11.43 1.18
C HIS A 275 -15.82 10.49 2.35
N HIS A 276 -17.04 10.01 2.50
CA HIS A 276 -17.32 8.86 3.35
C HIS A 276 -17.11 7.61 2.50
N CYS A 277 -16.19 6.75 2.94
CA CYS A 277 -15.83 5.48 2.31
C CYS A 277 -17.05 4.74 1.77
N ILE A 278 -17.08 4.51 0.45
CA ILE A 278 -18.23 3.90 -0.25
C ILE A 278 -18.52 2.49 0.30
N ILE A 279 -17.48 1.75 0.70
CA ILE A 279 -17.62 0.41 1.29
C ILE A 279 -18.31 0.49 2.66
N HIS A 280 -17.87 1.41 3.54
CA HIS A 280 -18.51 1.64 4.83
C HIS A 280 -19.97 2.07 4.66
N GLN A 281 -20.26 3.00 3.73
CA GLN A 281 -21.63 3.41 3.41
C GLN A 281 -22.49 2.23 2.93
N GLN A 282 -21.96 1.38 2.07
CA GLN A 282 -22.66 0.19 1.57
C GLN A 282 -23.00 -0.79 2.71
N VAL A 283 -22.07 -0.99 3.65
CA VAL A 283 -22.31 -1.81 4.85
C VAL A 283 -23.35 -1.17 5.77
N LEU A 284 -23.39 0.16 5.87
CA LEU A 284 -24.43 0.84 6.63
C LEU A 284 -25.81 0.70 5.96
N CYS A 285 -25.89 0.65 4.63
CA CYS A 285 -27.16 0.38 3.93
C CYS A 285 -27.78 -0.94 4.36
N SER A 286 -26.97 -1.99 4.54
CA SER A 286 -27.50 -3.32 4.86
C SER A 286 -28.12 -3.41 6.27
N LYS A 287 -27.80 -2.48 7.18
CA LYS A 287 -28.33 -2.45 8.54
C LYS A 287 -29.85 -2.19 8.61
N VAL A 288 -30.47 -1.71 7.53
CA VAL A 288 -31.93 -1.55 7.47
C VAL A 288 -32.68 -2.88 7.34
N LEU A 289 -31.98 -3.94 6.95
CA LEU A 289 -32.50 -5.31 6.95
C LEU A 289 -32.55 -5.83 8.39
N LYS A 290 -33.71 -5.70 9.04
CA LYS A 290 -33.93 -6.12 10.43
C LYS A 290 -34.20 -7.64 10.55
N PHE A 291 -33.25 -8.48 10.15
CA PHE A 291 -33.33 -9.95 10.22
C PHE A 291 -32.60 -10.54 11.45
N GLU A 292 -32.64 -9.84 12.59
CA GLU A 292 -31.96 -10.28 13.82
C GLU A 292 -32.54 -11.61 14.35
N HIS A 293 -33.82 -11.88 14.12
CA HIS A 293 -34.47 -13.15 14.48
C HIS A 293 -33.89 -14.35 13.72
N VAL A 294 -33.35 -14.13 12.51
CA VAL A 294 -32.63 -15.16 11.75
C VAL A 294 -31.18 -15.21 12.20
N MET A 295 -30.50 -14.05 12.22
CA MET A 295 -29.07 -14.00 12.43
C MET A 295 -28.66 -14.47 13.83
N SER A 296 -29.41 -14.11 14.87
CA SER A 296 -29.13 -14.52 16.25
C SER A 296 -29.16 -16.05 16.42
N VAL A 297 -30.11 -16.72 15.77
CA VAL A 297 -30.24 -18.19 15.78
C VAL A 297 -29.08 -18.84 15.04
N VAL A 298 -28.78 -18.36 13.82
CA VAL A 298 -27.64 -18.85 13.01
C VAL A 298 -26.32 -18.72 13.79
N VAL A 299 -26.05 -17.54 14.37
CA VAL A 299 -24.85 -17.30 15.19
C VAL A 299 -24.82 -18.22 16.41
N SER A 300 -25.94 -18.40 17.10
CA SER A 300 -26.02 -19.26 18.28
C SER A 300 -25.69 -20.72 17.95
N ILE A 301 -26.21 -21.23 16.84
CA ILE A 301 -25.94 -22.59 16.35
C ILE A 301 -24.48 -22.73 15.94
N VAL A 302 -23.97 -21.81 15.12
CA VAL A 302 -22.56 -21.81 14.68
C VAL A 302 -21.63 -21.79 15.90
N ASN A 303 -21.89 -20.91 16.87
CA ASN A 303 -21.11 -20.84 18.11
C ASN A 303 -21.22 -22.12 18.93
N LEU A 304 -22.39 -22.74 19.03
CA LEU A 304 -22.56 -24.02 19.75
C LEU A 304 -21.69 -25.13 19.16
N ILE A 305 -21.61 -25.22 17.84
CA ILE A 305 -20.83 -26.23 17.12
C ILE A 305 -19.32 -25.89 17.18
N ARG A 306 -18.97 -24.63 16.92
CA ARG A 306 -17.58 -24.19 16.74
C ARG A 306 -16.82 -23.92 18.03
N SER A 307 -17.49 -23.47 19.10
CA SER A 307 -16.81 -23.02 20.33
C SER A 307 -16.16 -24.16 21.12
N ARG A 308 -16.65 -25.40 20.98
CA ARG A 308 -16.10 -26.58 21.67
C ARG A 308 -15.38 -27.48 20.68
N GLY A 309 -14.07 -27.64 20.85
CA GLY A 309 -13.23 -28.42 19.93
C GLY A 309 -13.67 -29.88 19.72
N LEU A 310 -14.27 -30.51 20.74
CA LEU A 310 -14.86 -31.84 20.59
C LEU A 310 -16.08 -31.81 19.65
N LYS A 311 -17.07 -30.94 19.90
CA LYS A 311 -18.25 -30.79 19.04
C LYS A 311 -17.88 -30.45 17.60
N HIS A 312 -16.91 -29.55 17.41
CA HIS A 312 -16.45 -29.17 16.08
C HIS A 312 -15.83 -30.35 15.31
N ARG A 313 -14.97 -31.15 15.96
CA ARG A 313 -14.38 -32.34 15.32
C ARG A 313 -15.43 -33.41 15.04
N THR A 314 -16.36 -33.64 15.96
CA THR A 314 -17.46 -34.59 15.76
C THR A 314 -18.39 -34.15 14.63
N PHE A 315 -18.69 -32.85 14.52
CA PHE A 315 -19.47 -32.32 13.42
C PHE A 315 -18.77 -32.48 12.07
N ARG A 316 -17.45 -32.20 11.98
CA ARG A 316 -16.69 -32.44 10.75
C ARG A 316 -16.68 -33.92 10.33
N ALA A 317 -16.45 -34.83 11.28
CA ALA A 317 -16.52 -36.26 11.02
C ALA A 317 -17.93 -36.71 10.57
N PHE A 318 -18.97 -36.07 11.11
CA PHE A 318 -20.35 -36.30 10.68
C PHE A 318 -20.58 -35.84 9.23
N LEU A 319 -20.12 -34.63 8.88
CA LEU A 319 -20.22 -34.11 7.49
C LEU A 319 -19.47 -34.99 6.48
N GLU A 320 -18.29 -35.50 6.85
CA GLU A 320 -17.54 -36.45 6.02
C GLU A 320 -18.30 -37.77 5.79
N GLY A 321 -19.11 -38.20 6.76
CA GLY A 321 -19.94 -39.39 6.66
C GLY A 321 -21.22 -39.21 5.82
N GLU A 322 -21.76 -37.98 5.75
CA GLU A 322 -22.98 -37.64 5.01
C GLU A 322 -22.69 -37.17 3.56
N ASP A 323 -21.43 -37.15 3.12
CA ASP A 323 -20.99 -36.60 1.82
C ASP A 323 -21.51 -35.17 1.58
N ALA A 324 -21.47 -34.35 2.63
CA ALA A 324 -22.02 -33.01 2.61
C ALA A 324 -21.28 -32.08 1.63
N GLU A 325 -22.01 -31.15 1.00
CA GLU A 325 -21.46 -30.19 0.02
C GLU A 325 -20.29 -29.35 0.59
N CYS A 326 -20.29 -29.16 1.91
CA CYS A 326 -19.30 -28.37 2.63
C CYS A 326 -18.67 -29.14 3.79
N SER A 327 -17.34 -29.16 3.86
CA SER A 327 -16.61 -29.90 4.90
C SER A 327 -16.57 -29.23 6.29
N ASP A 328 -17.03 -27.98 6.43
CA ASP A 328 -17.05 -27.25 7.71
C ASP A 328 -17.97 -26.01 7.69
N LEU A 329 -18.32 -25.53 8.89
CA LEU A 329 -18.94 -24.23 9.15
C LEU A 329 -17.90 -23.13 9.40
N ILE A 330 -18.22 -21.92 8.95
CA ILE A 330 -17.39 -20.72 9.15
C ILE A 330 -17.75 -20.06 10.48
N TYR A 331 -16.74 -19.67 11.27
CA TYR A 331 -16.97 -18.91 12.51
C TYR A 331 -17.44 -17.49 12.19
N HIS A 332 -18.50 -17.03 12.85
CA HIS A 332 -18.98 -15.66 12.69
C HIS A 332 -18.08 -14.69 13.48
N THR A 333 -17.58 -13.66 12.81
CA THR A 333 -16.99 -12.49 13.47
C THR A 333 -17.86 -11.28 13.17
N GLU A 334 -18.38 -10.63 14.22
CA GLU A 334 -19.29 -9.47 14.11
C GLU A 334 -18.69 -8.31 13.31
N VAL A 335 -17.36 -8.23 13.28
CA VAL A 335 -16.57 -7.08 12.81
C VAL A 335 -16.57 -6.92 11.29
N ARG A 336 -16.99 -7.91 10.49
CA ARG A 336 -16.91 -7.83 9.01
C ARG A 336 -18.20 -8.29 8.34
N TRP A 337 -18.91 -7.40 7.64
CA TRP A 337 -20.13 -7.72 6.88
C TRP A 337 -19.95 -8.90 5.91
N LEU A 338 -18.80 -9.01 5.24
CA LEU A 338 -18.45 -10.13 4.36
C LEU A 338 -18.43 -11.51 5.06
N SER A 339 -18.35 -11.55 6.40
CA SER A 339 -18.42 -12.80 7.17
C SER A 339 -19.87 -13.27 7.27
N ARG A 340 -20.83 -12.35 7.43
CA ARG A 340 -22.27 -12.66 7.60
C ARG A 340 -22.83 -13.38 6.38
N GLY A 341 -22.60 -12.86 5.17
CA GLY A 341 -23.07 -13.48 3.94
C GLY A 341 -22.51 -14.89 3.73
N ARG A 342 -21.19 -15.06 3.92
CA ARG A 342 -20.54 -16.37 3.79
C ARG A 342 -21.01 -17.37 4.85
N VAL A 343 -21.26 -16.92 6.08
CA VAL A 343 -21.83 -17.76 7.14
C VAL A 343 -23.24 -18.20 6.78
N LEU A 344 -24.11 -17.30 6.30
CA LEU A 344 -25.47 -17.64 5.88
C LEU A 344 -25.49 -18.65 4.72
N GLN A 345 -24.68 -18.43 3.68
CA GLN A 345 -24.56 -19.36 2.55
C GLN A 345 -24.13 -20.76 3.01
N ARG A 346 -23.08 -20.84 3.84
CA ARG A 346 -22.62 -22.12 4.41
C ARG A 346 -23.66 -22.77 5.32
N PHE A 347 -24.38 -21.98 6.10
CA PHE A 347 -25.40 -22.47 7.01
C PHE A 347 -26.60 -23.04 6.25
N VAL A 348 -27.04 -22.36 5.19
CA VAL A 348 -28.12 -22.84 4.32
C VAL A 348 -27.72 -24.13 3.61
N ALA A 349 -26.50 -24.19 3.05
CA ALA A 349 -25.98 -25.39 2.38
C ALA A 349 -25.90 -26.62 3.31
N LEU A 350 -25.64 -26.41 4.61
CA LEU A 350 -25.52 -27.47 5.61
C LEU A 350 -26.76 -27.60 6.51
N LYS A 351 -27.88 -26.97 6.15
CA LYS A 351 -29.01 -26.81 7.07
C LYS A 351 -29.57 -28.15 7.55
N GLU A 352 -29.67 -29.14 6.66
CA GLU A 352 -30.21 -30.46 6.98
C GLU A 352 -29.27 -31.25 7.89
N GLU A 353 -27.98 -31.23 7.60
CA GLU A 353 -26.92 -31.85 8.40
C GLU A 353 -26.82 -31.21 9.78
N ILE A 354 -26.94 -29.88 9.86
CA ILE A 354 -27.00 -29.15 11.12
C ILE A 354 -28.22 -29.58 11.94
N ALA A 355 -29.40 -29.68 11.32
CA ALA A 355 -30.61 -30.12 12.02
C ALA A 355 -30.46 -31.55 12.57
N LYS A 356 -30.01 -32.50 11.74
CA LYS A 356 -29.71 -33.88 12.16
C LYS A 356 -28.70 -33.94 13.30
N PHE A 357 -27.60 -33.21 13.19
CA PHE A 357 -26.54 -33.19 14.21
C PHE A 357 -27.02 -32.65 15.55
N LEU A 358 -27.96 -31.71 15.55
CA LEU A 358 -28.49 -31.07 16.75
C LEU A 358 -29.72 -31.78 17.34
N GLU A 359 -30.31 -32.73 16.62
CA GLU A 359 -31.55 -33.41 17.00
C GLU A 359 -31.46 -34.05 18.39
N ASN A 360 -30.34 -34.67 18.74
CA ASN A 360 -30.13 -35.30 20.06
C ASN A 360 -29.38 -34.38 21.05
N GLY A 361 -29.22 -33.10 20.71
CA GLY A 361 -28.51 -32.12 21.53
C GLY A 361 -29.32 -31.66 22.76
N PRO A 362 -28.64 -31.18 23.81
CA PRO A 362 -29.28 -30.63 25.02
C PRO A 362 -29.93 -29.26 24.78
N ILE A 363 -29.58 -28.57 23.69
CA ILE A 363 -30.16 -27.28 23.30
C ILE A 363 -30.92 -27.53 22.00
N LYS A 364 -32.18 -27.10 21.96
CA LYS A 364 -33.07 -27.26 20.81
C LYS A 364 -33.21 -25.94 20.07
N PHE A 365 -33.36 -26.03 18.75
CA PHE A 365 -33.55 -24.90 17.85
C PHE A 365 -34.82 -25.16 17.01
N PRO A 366 -36.03 -24.91 17.56
CA PRO A 366 -37.28 -25.15 16.86
C PRO A 366 -37.39 -24.34 15.56
N GLU A 367 -36.62 -23.28 15.42
CA GLU A 367 -36.55 -22.44 14.21
C GLU A 367 -36.10 -23.22 12.97
N LEU A 368 -35.27 -24.26 13.13
CA LEU A 368 -34.79 -25.08 12.00
C LEU A 368 -35.93 -25.84 11.30
N GLU A 369 -37.00 -26.15 12.03
CA GLU A 369 -38.22 -26.81 11.54
C GLU A 369 -39.33 -25.79 11.21
N ASN A 370 -39.20 -24.54 11.64
CA ASN A 370 -40.21 -23.50 11.41
C ASN A 370 -40.18 -23.01 9.96
N GLU A 371 -41.28 -23.23 9.24
CA GLU A 371 -41.37 -22.88 7.82
C GLU A 371 -41.20 -21.37 7.55
N SER A 372 -41.81 -20.52 8.37
CA SER A 372 -41.76 -19.06 8.22
C SER A 372 -40.34 -18.52 8.47
N TRP A 373 -39.67 -19.06 9.48
CA TRP A 373 -38.27 -18.71 9.77
C TRP A 373 -37.34 -19.16 8.63
N ASN A 374 -37.55 -20.35 8.08
CA ASN A 374 -36.77 -20.85 6.95
C ASN A 374 -36.93 -20.00 5.69
N GLN A 375 -38.15 -19.54 5.39
CA GLN A 375 -38.40 -18.61 4.28
C GLN A 375 -37.60 -17.31 4.45
N ASP A 376 -37.59 -16.76 5.67
CA ASP A 376 -36.80 -15.56 5.99
C ASP A 376 -35.29 -15.81 5.92
N LEU A 377 -34.83 -17.00 6.33
CA LEU A 377 -33.44 -17.43 6.18
C LEU A 377 -33.02 -17.46 4.71
N PHE A 378 -33.83 -18.06 3.84
CA PHE A 378 -33.52 -18.18 2.41
C PHE A 378 -33.44 -16.82 1.72
N PHE A 379 -34.42 -15.95 1.98
CA PHE A 379 -34.40 -14.59 1.45
C PHE A 379 -33.19 -13.82 1.97
N PHE A 380 -32.90 -13.93 3.27
CA PHE A 380 -31.79 -13.21 3.89
C PHE A 380 -30.44 -13.69 3.37
N CYS A 381 -30.30 -14.99 3.10
CA CYS A 381 -29.13 -15.57 2.44
C CYS A 381 -28.90 -14.96 1.06
N ASP A 382 -29.92 -14.97 0.20
CA ASP A 382 -29.84 -14.46 -1.17
C ASP A 382 -29.56 -12.95 -1.23
N ILE A 383 -30.29 -12.12 -0.47
CA ILE A 383 -30.05 -10.66 -0.48
C ILE A 383 -28.68 -10.29 0.09
N THR A 384 -28.20 -11.05 1.08
CA THR A 384 -26.86 -10.82 1.64
C THR A 384 -25.78 -11.24 0.64
N ALA A 385 -26.00 -12.27 -0.17
CA ALA A 385 -25.09 -12.64 -1.26
C ALA A 385 -24.95 -11.49 -2.27
N HIS A 386 -26.05 -10.90 -2.72
CA HIS A 386 -26.02 -9.73 -3.62
C HIS A 386 -25.27 -8.53 -3.00
N LEU A 387 -25.48 -8.26 -1.71
CA LEU A 387 -24.77 -7.19 -0.99
C LEU A 387 -23.27 -7.51 -0.85
N ASN A 388 -22.92 -8.78 -0.69
CA ASN A 388 -21.55 -9.26 -0.60
C ASN A 388 -20.82 -9.13 -1.95
N ASP A 389 -21.50 -9.42 -3.06
CA ASP A 389 -20.96 -9.26 -4.41
C ASP A 389 -20.64 -7.80 -4.71
N LEU A 390 -21.54 -6.86 -4.37
CA LEU A 390 -21.25 -5.43 -4.47
C LEU A 390 -20.04 -5.06 -3.60
N ASN A 391 -20.00 -5.53 -2.35
CA ASN A 391 -18.91 -5.20 -1.45
C ASN A 391 -17.55 -5.68 -1.99
N ILE A 392 -17.47 -6.90 -2.55
CA ILE A 392 -16.28 -7.42 -3.22
C ILE A 392 -15.90 -6.56 -4.43
N GLN A 393 -16.87 -6.16 -5.25
CA GLN A 393 -16.63 -5.30 -6.41
C GLN A 393 -16.04 -3.93 -6.03
N LEU A 394 -16.43 -3.40 -4.87
CA LEU A 394 -15.92 -2.12 -4.35
C LEU A 394 -14.54 -2.23 -3.70
N GLN A 395 -14.04 -3.45 -3.46
CA GLN A 395 -12.72 -3.70 -2.91
C GLN A 395 -11.66 -3.82 -4.01
N GLY A 396 -10.42 -3.49 -3.66
CA GLY A 396 -9.27 -3.63 -4.54
C GLY A 396 -8.31 -2.46 -4.45
N LYS A 397 -7.11 -2.65 -4.99
CA LYS A 397 -6.11 -1.59 -5.14
C LYS A 397 -6.41 -0.75 -6.39
N ASN A 398 -6.02 0.51 -6.40
CA ASN A 398 -6.14 1.42 -7.56
C ASN A 398 -7.57 1.61 -8.11
N GLN A 399 -8.61 1.37 -7.30
CA GLN A 399 -10.00 1.64 -7.70
C GLN A 399 -10.21 3.14 -7.93
N LEU A 400 -10.99 3.49 -8.95
CA LEU A 400 -11.38 4.88 -9.23
C LEU A 400 -12.76 5.16 -8.66
N ILE A 401 -12.95 6.38 -8.15
CA ILE A 401 -14.20 6.76 -7.50
C ILE A 401 -15.41 6.61 -8.43
N PHE A 402 -15.29 6.97 -9.72
CA PHE A 402 -16.40 6.80 -10.67
C PHE A 402 -16.72 5.33 -10.96
N GLN A 403 -15.73 4.43 -10.98
CA GLN A 403 -15.96 2.98 -11.13
C GLN A 403 -16.75 2.44 -9.93
N MET A 404 -16.39 2.88 -8.71
CA MET A 404 -17.12 2.54 -7.50
C MET A 404 -18.55 3.09 -7.52
N CYS A 405 -18.73 4.34 -7.93
CA CYS A 405 -20.05 4.95 -8.10
C CYS A 405 -20.89 4.23 -9.15
N ALA A 406 -20.30 3.81 -10.27
CA ALA A 406 -20.96 3.02 -11.31
C ALA A 406 -21.44 1.66 -10.79
N ALA A 407 -20.61 0.97 -9.99
CA ALA A 407 -21.00 -0.28 -9.33
C ALA A 407 -22.21 -0.08 -8.39
N VAL A 408 -22.20 0.99 -7.58
CA VAL A 408 -23.33 1.35 -6.72
C VAL A 408 -24.59 1.69 -7.55
N LYS A 409 -24.45 2.48 -8.62
CA LYS A 409 -25.56 2.82 -9.54
C LYS A 409 -26.18 1.56 -10.15
N ALA A 410 -25.35 0.64 -10.64
CA ALA A 410 -25.81 -0.64 -11.18
C ALA A 410 -26.53 -1.48 -10.11
N PHE A 411 -26.02 -1.51 -8.88
CA PHE A 411 -26.68 -2.22 -7.78
C PHE A 411 -28.04 -1.61 -7.42
N LYS A 412 -28.15 -0.27 -7.39
CA LYS A 412 -29.44 0.42 -7.19
C LYS A 412 -30.46 0.03 -8.27
N MET A 413 -30.03 -0.11 -9.52
CA MET A 413 -30.89 -0.60 -10.60
C MET A 413 -31.32 -2.06 -10.39
N LYS A 414 -30.39 -2.93 -9.97
CA LYS A 414 -30.70 -4.32 -9.60
C LYS A 414 -31.74 -4.38 -8.48
N LEU A 415 -31.61 -3.59 -7.41
CA LEU A 415 -32.60 -3.54 -6.33
C LEU A 415 -33.99 -3.14 -6.84
N LYS A 416 -34.09 -2.15 -7.74
CA LYS A 416 -35.37 -1.75 -8.35
C LYS A 416 -36.00 -2.90 -9.14
N LEU A 417 -35.20 -3.64 -9.90
CA LEU A 417 -35.64 -4.84 -10.61
C LEU A 417 -36.12 -5.93 -9.63
N PHE A 418 -35.30 -6.23 -8.62
CA PHE A 418 -35.62 -7.23 -7.58
C PHE A 418 -36.95 -6.92 -6.88
N ARG A 419 -37.15 -5.66 -6.48
CA ARG A 419 -38.42 -5.21 -5.88
C ARG A 419 -39.59 -5.48 -6.83
N SER A 420 -39.47 -5.07 -8.09
CA SER A 420 -40.54 -5.24 -9.08
C SER A 420 -40.89 -6.71 -9.34
N GLN A 421 -39.91 -7.59 -9.37
CA GLN A 421 -40.11 -9.02 -9.64
C GLN A 421 -40.66 -9.74 -8.41
N LEU A 422 -40.12 -9.48 -7.22
CA LEU A 422 -40.65 -10.01 -5.97
C LEU A 422 -42.11 -9.61 -5.77
N SER A 423 -42.51 -8.36 -6.06
CA SER A 423 -43.92 -7.94 -6.00
C SER A 423 -44.85 -8.70 -6.95
N LYS A 424 -44.31 -9.36 -7.98
CA LYS A 424 -45.06 -10.23 -8.90
C LYS A 424 -44.97 -11.71 -8.52
N GLY A 425 -44.29 -12.05 -7.42
CA GLY A 425 -43.98 -13.42 -7.05
C GLY A 425 -42.89 -14.07 -7.89
N GLU A 426 -42.09 -13.30 -8.63
CA GLU A 426 -40.99 -13.81 -9.44
C GLU A 426 -39.69 -13.86 -8.60
N MET A 427 -39.24 -15.06 -8.26
CA MET A 427 -38.04 -15.29 -7.41
C MET A 427 -36.74 -15.49 -8.20
N CYS A 428 -36.67 -15.10 -9.47
CA CYS A 428 -35.58 -15.47 -10.40
C CYS A 428 -34.16 -15.06 -9.97
N HIS A 429 -34.01 -14.00 -9.17
CA HIS A 429 -32.72 -13.56 -8.64
C HIS A 429 -32.49 -13.95 -7.16
N PHE A 430 -33.35 -14.81 -6.63
CA PHE A 430 -33.31 -15.35 -5.28
C PHE A 430 -33.34 -16.87 -5.37
N PRO A 431 -32.23 -17.52 -5.77
CA PRO A 431 -32.19 -18.94 -6.09
C PRO A 431 -32.52 -19.82 -4.88
N THR A 432 -32.06 -19.46 -3.69
CA THR A 432 -32.37 -20.20 -2.46
C THR A 432 -33.87 -20.14 -2.18
N CYS A 433 -34.48 -18.97 -2.34
CA CYS A 433 -35.94 -18.83 -2.25
C CYS A 433 -36.66 -19.66 -3.32
N ALA A 434 -36.26 -19.54 -4.58
CA ALA A 434 -36.91 -20.21 -5.71
C ALA A 434 -36.89 -21.74 -5.57
N GLN A 435 -35.80 -22.29 -5.03
CA GLN A 435 -35.63 -23.73 -4.82
C GLN A 435 -36.43 -24.26 -3.63
N ASN A 436 -36.48 -23.51 -2.52
CA ASN A 436 -36.98 -24.02 -1.24
C ASN A 436 -38.37 -23.51 -0.84
N ILE A 437 -38.86 -22.43 -1.45
CA ILE A 437 -40.18 -21.87 -1.16
C ILE A 437 -41.20 -22.40 -2.18
N PRO A 438 -42.31 -23.02 -1.74
CA PRO A 438 -43.37 -23.49 -2.63
C PRO A 438 -43.97 -22.37 -3.50
N GLN A 439 -44.24 -22.66 -4.78
CA GLN A 439 -44.73 -21.69 -5.77
C GLN A 439 -46.01 -20.95 -5.31
N ASN A 440 -46.91 -21.63 -4.61
CA ASN A 440 -48.15 -21.04 -4.10
C ASN A 440 -47.93 -19.94 -3.04
N LYS A 441 -46.74 -19.88 -2.41
CA LYS A 441 -46.37 -18.85 -1.44
C LYS A 441 -45.59 -17.69 -2.05
N HIS A 442 -45.18 -17.79 -3.32
CA HIS A 442 -44.31 -16.79 -3.95
C HIS A 442 -44.95 -15.40 -4.01
N ALA A 443 -46.25 -15.31 -4.28
CA ALA A 443 -46.94 -14.02 -4.35
C ALA A 443 -46.95 -13.29 -2.98
N GLU A 444 -47.38 -13.99 -1.92
CA GLU A 444 -47.46 -13.45 -0.55
C GLU A 444 -46.07 -13.06 -0.01
N LEU A 445 -45.11 -13.99 -0.07
CA LEU A 445 -43.76 -13.77 0.42
C LEU A 445 -43.00 -12.77 -0.45
N GLY A 446 -43.23 -12.79 -1.76
CA GLY A 446 -42.69 -11.82 -2.69
C GLY A 446 -43.08 -10.40 -2.32
N GLU A 447 -44.35 -10.14 -1.97
CA GLU A 447 -44.78 -8.83 -1.50
C GLU A 447 -44.11 -8.44 -0.17
N LYS A 448 -44.01 -9.38 0.78
CA LYS A 448 -43.28 -9.18 2.06
C LYS A 448 -41.82 -8.77 1.79
N TYR A 449 -41.11 -9.51 0.96
CA TYR A 449 -39.69 -9.27 0.69
C TYR A 449 -39.44 -8.05 -0.18
N ALA A 450 -40.35 -7.71 -1.10
CA ALA A 450 -40.28 -6.46 -1.85
C ALA A 450 -40.27 -5.23 -0.94
N LYS A 451 -40.99 -5.25 0.20
CA LYS A 451 -40.96 -4.18 1.21
C LYS A 451 -39.56 -4.03 1.82
N HIS A 452 -38.87 -5.13 2.10
CA HIS A 452 -37.47 -5.10 2.58
C HIS A 452 -36.50 -4.58 1.52
N ILE A 453 -36.67 -4.95 0.24
CA ILE A 453 -35.88 -4.38 -0.86
C ILE A 453 -36.14 -2.87 -0.99
N ASN A 454 -37.37 -2.42 -0.77
CA ASN A 454 -37.67 -0.99 -0.81
C ASN A 454 -36.94 -0.20 0.29
N LEU A 455 -36.82 -0.76 1.51
CA LEU A 455 -36.01 -0.15 2.58
C LEU A 455 -34.54 -0.02 2.17
N LEU A 456 -33.98 -1.03 1.49
CA LEU A 456 -32.63 -0.93 0.95
C LEU A 456 -32.52 0.17 -0.11
N ILE A 457 -33.46 0.24 -1.06
CA ILE A 457 -33.47 1.27 -2.10
C ILE A 457 -33.46 2.66 -1.47
N GLU A 458 -34.34 2.92 -0.51
CA GLU A 458 -34.43 4.20 0.21
C GLU A 458 -33.12 4.55 0.92
N GLU A 459 -32.49 3.57 1.58
CA GLU A 459 -31.24 3.82 2.30
C GLU A 459 -30.04 4.02 1.35
N PHE A 460 -29.98 3.29 0.24
CA PHE A 460 -28.99 3.53 -0.82
C PHE A 460 -29.20 4.88 -1.50
N ASP A 461 -30.44 5.28 -1.77
CA ASP A 461 -30.76 6.61 -2.30
C ASP A 461 -30.35 7.70 -1.32
N ARG A 462 -30.63 7.52 -0.02
CA ARG A 462 -30.28 8.49 1.02
C ARG A 462 -28.77 8.66 1.20
N ARG A 463 -28.01 7.56 1.21
CA ARG A 463 -26.56 7.59 1.47
C ARG A 463 -25.74 7.96 0.23
N PHE A 464 -26.09 7.41 -0.92
CA PHE A 464 -25.39 7.66 -2.18
C PHE A 464 -26.07 8.76 -2.99
N THR A 465 -26.29 9.91 -2.34
CA THR A 465 -26.71 11.15 -2.99
C THR A 465 -25.45 11.90 -3.43
N LEU A 466 -25.20 11.94 -4.74
CA LEU A 466 -24.23 12.86 -5.32
C LEU A 466 -24.94 14.19 -5.59
N SER A 467 -24.24 15.32 -5.44
CA SER A 467 -24.76 16.58 -5.97
C SER A 467 -24.89 16.50 -7.50
N LYS A 468 -25.72 17.36 -8.10
CA LYS A 468 -25.85 17.40 -9.56
C LYS A 468 -24.47 17.63 -10.21
N ASP A 469 -23.69 18.55 -9.64
CA ASP A 469 -22.37 18.93 -10.14
C ASP A 469 -21.37 17.77 -10.03
N ASP A 470 -21.35 17.05 -8.90
CA ASP A 470 -20.47 15.87 -8.73
C ASP A 470 -20.82 14.77 -9.73
N ASP A 471 -22.12 14.51 -9.97
CA ASP A 471 -22.55 13.49 -10.93
C ASP A 471 -22.16 13.86 -12.37
N ILE A 472 -22.25 15.14 -12.74
CA ILE A 472 -21.82 15.64 -14.05
C ILE A 472 -20.30 15.53 -14.18
N GLN A 473 -19.53 15.94 -13.18
CA GLN A 473 -18.06 15.86 -13.22
C GLN A 473 -17.59 14.40 -13.36
N LEU A 474 -18.17 13.46 -12.61
CA LEU A 474 -17.80 12.05 -12.73
C LEU A 474 -18.16 11.49 -14.11
N LYS A 475 -19.31 11.86 -14.68
CA LYS A 475 -19.69 11.49 -16.05
C LYS A 475 -18.76 12.11 -17.09
N LEU A 476 -18.34 13.36 -16.89
CA LEU A 476 -17.42 14.04 -17.79
C LEU A 476 -16.07 13.33 -17.86
N ILE A 477 -15.59 12.78 -16.75
CA ILE A 477 -14.33 12.04 -16.72
C ILE A 477 -14.47 10.61 -17.27
N GLU A 478 -15.62 9.98 -17.07
CA GLU A 478 -15.88 8.62 -17.57
C GLU A 478 -16.15 8.61 -19.09
N ASP A 479 -17.02 9.49 -19.55
CA ASP A 479 -17.43 9.61 -20.95
C ASP A 479 -17.66 11.09 -21.34
N PRO A 480 -16.57 11.83 -21.62
CA PRO A 480 -16.67 13.23 -22.03
C PRO A 480 -17.42 13.42 -23.34
N PHE A 481 -17.67 12.35 -24.10
CA PHE A 481 -18.32 12.41 -25.41
C PHE A 481 -19.85 12.37 -25.36
N SER A 482 -20.42 12.10 -24.18
CA SER A 482 -21.87 11.95 -23.97
C SER A 482 -22.46 12.96 -22.98
N VAL A 483 -21.62 13.81 -22.38
CA VAL A 483 -22.08 14.88 -21.46
C VAL A 483 -22.57 16.08 -22.26
N ASP A 484 -23.66 16.70 -21.81
CA ASP A 484 -24.15 17.95 -22.37
C ASP A 484 -23.20 19.11 -21.99
N PRO A 485 -22.60 19.81 -22.97
CA PRO A 485 -21.72 20.95 -22.70
C PRO A 485 -22.40 22.09 -21.93
N GLU A 486 -23.73 22.22 -21.96
CA GLU A 486 -24.43 23.23 -21.16
C GLU A 486 -24.48 22.88 -19.67
N GLU A 487 -24.31 21.60 -19.31
CA GLU A 487 -24.32 21.14 -17.93
C GLU A 487 -22.96 21.22 -17.22
N VAL A 488 -21.86 21.33 -17.96
CA VAL A 488 -20.51 21.47 -17.37
C VAL A 488 -20.21 22.93 -16.98
N THR A 489 -19.19 23.15 -16.16
CA THR A 489 -18.76 24.49 -15.75
C THR A 489 -18.32 25.33 -16.95
N GLN A 490 -18.54 26.66 -16.86
CA GLN A 490 -18.35 27.59 -17.99
C GLN A 490 -16.95 27.53 -18.62
N ASP A 491 -15.93 27.27 -17.82
CA ASP A 491 -14.52 27.11 -18.22
C ASP A 491 -14.26 25.83 -19.02
N LEU A 492 -15.12 24.81 -18.91
CA LEU A 492 -14.99 23.53 -19.63
C LEU A 492 -15.80 23.48 -20.93
N GLN A 493 -16.83 24.31 -21.08
CA GLN A 493 -17.84 24.14 -22.16
C GLN A 493 -17.20 24.12 -23.55
N LEU A 494 -16.30 25.07 -23.84
CA LEU A 494 -15.61 25.16 -25.14
C LEU A 494 -14.66 23.97 -25.36
N GLU A 495 -13.87 23.60 -24.34
CA GLU A 495 -12.96 22.45 -24.41
C GLU A 495 -13.73 21.15 -24.71
N VAL A 496 -14.86 20.95 -24.03
CA VAL A 496 -15.72 19.76 -24.21
C VAL A 496 -16.34 19.74 -25.60
N ILE A 497 -16.86 20.86 -26.11
CA ILE A 497 -17.40 20.93 -27.48
C ILE A 497 -16.34 20.55 -28.51
N GLU A 498 -15.15 21.13 -28.40
CA GLU A 498 -14.05 20.84 -29.33
C GLU A 498 -13.56 19.40 -29.23
N LEU A 499 -13.53 18.82 -28.02
CA LEU A 499 -13.21 17.42 -27.80
C LEU A 499 -14.26 16.52 -28.47
N GLN A 500 -15.55 16.80 -28.25
CA GLN A 500 -16.67 16.01 -28.76
C GLN A 500 -16.71 15.96 -30.29
N CYS A 501 -16.32 17.04 -30.95
CA CYS A 501 -16.19 17.11 -32.41
C CYS A 501 -14.93 16.43 -32.97
N SER A 502 -13.98 16.01 -32.14
CA SER A 502 -12.75 15.34 -32.58
C SER A 502 -12.93 13.83 -32.73
N ALA A 503 -12.98 13.34 -33.98
CA ALA A 503 -12.99 11.91 -34.27
C ALA A 503 -11.71 11.21 -33.79
N VAL A 504 -10.57 11.90 -33.79
CA VAL A 504 -9.27 11.36 -33.33
C VAL A 504 -9.33 11.04 -31.84
N TYR A 505 -9.78 12.00 -31.02
CA TYR A 505 -9.88 11.78 -29.57
C TYR A 505 -10.99 10.78 -29.23
N ARG A 506 -12.09 10.77 -29.97
CA ARG A 506 -13.17 9.79 -29.80
C ARG A 506 -12.70 8.35 -30.04
N ASN A 507 -11.91 8.11 -31.08
CA ASN A 507 -11.35 6.78 -31.33
C ASN A 507 -10.34 6.40 -30.24
N LYS A 508 -9.50 7.36 -29.82
CA LYS A 508 -8.51 7.12 -28.78
C LYS A 508 -9.13 6.75 -27.43
N HIS A 509 -10.21 7.41 -27.03
CA HIS A 509 -10.99 7.08 -25.82
C HIS A 509 -11.55 5.66 -25.86
N ARG A 510 -11.98 5.18 -27.03
CA ARG A 510 -12.50 3.81 -27.21
C ARG A 510 -11.40 2.74 -27.19
N GLU A 511 -10.22 3.07 -27.67
CA GLU A 511 -9.12 2.11 -27.87
C GLU A 511 -8.15 2.04 -26.68
N SER A 512 -8.08 3.10 -25.86
CA SER A 512 -7.07 3.24 -24.80
C SER A 512 -7.69 3.17 -23.41
N SER A 513 -6.85 3.00 -22.38
CA SER A 513 -7.30 3.24 -21.01
C SER A 513 -7.66 4.71 -20.82
N LEU A 514 -8.51 5.03 -19.84
CA LEU A 514 -8.85 6.42 -19.50
C LEU A 514 -7.58 7.24 -19.19
N TRP A 515 -6.58 6.62 -18.56
CA TRP A 515 -5.29 7.23 -18.26
C TRP A 515 -4.58 7.71 -19.52
N ASP A 516 -4.42 6.80 -20.47
CA ASP A 516 -3.71 7.07 -21.72
C ASP A 516 -4.47 8.05 -22.61
N PHE A 517 -5.81 8.05 -22.50
CA PHE A 517 -6.65 9.03 -23.17
C PHE A 517 -6.37 10.44 -22.65
N TYR A 518 -6.55 10.71 -21.35
CA TYR A 518 -6.36 12.04 -20.77
C TYR A 518 -4.91 12.52 -20.88
N LYS A 519 -3.93 11.61 -20.68
CA LYS A 519 -2.50 11.91 -20.88
C LYS A 519 -2.16 12.36 -22.30
N SER A 520 -3.00 12.03 -23.27
CA SER A 520 -2.75 12.34 -24.67
C SER A 520 -3.47 13.55 -25.21
N LEU A 521 -4.29 14.19 -24.38
CA LEU A 521 -4.90 15.46 -24.73
C LEU A 521 -3.81 16.52 -24.84
N ASP A 522 -4.05 17.51 -25.69
CA ASP A 522 -3.18 18.68 -25.81
C ASP A 522 -3.29 19.55 -24.54
N ASP A 523 -2.16 19.77 -23.86
CA ASP A 523 -2.07 20.41 -22.54
C ASP A 523 -2.58 21.86 -22.53
N GLU A 524 -2.43 22.59 -23.64
CA GLU A 524 -2.86 23.98 -23.75
C GLU A 524 -4.33 24.06 -24.15
N LYS A 525 -4.77 23.19 -25.06
CA LYS A 525 -6.13 23.19 -25.59
C LYS A 525 -7.16 22.64 -24.61
N TYR A 526 -6.81 21.64 -23.81
CA TYR A 526 -7.72 20.93 -22.90
C TYR A 526 -7.31 21.09 -21.43
N LYS A 527 -6.69 22.23 -21.10
CA LYS A 527 -6.08 22.47 -19.79
C LYS A 527 -7.06 22.24 -18.63
N ASN A 528 -8.27 22.80 -18.71
CA ASN A 528 -9.24 22.71 -17.61
C ASN A 528 -9.75 21.27 -17.47
N LEU A 529 -10.02 20.60 -18.59
CA LEU A 529 -10.45 19.20 -18.58
C LEU A 529 -9.37 18.26 -18.02
N ILE A 530 -8.10 18.47 -18.38
CA ILE A 530 -6.95 17.74 -17.82
C ILE A 530 -6.87 17.98 -16.32
N GLU A 531 -7.04 19.23 -15.85
CA GLU A 531 -7.01 19.55 -14.43
C GLU A 531 -8.12 18.82 -13.66
N VAL A 532 -9.36 18.81 -14.17
CA VAL A 532 -10.47 18.05 -13.56
C VAL A 532 -10.15 16.57 -13.53
N ALA A 533 -9.62 16.00 -14.61
CA ALA A 533 -9.24 14.59 -14.66
C ALA A 533 -8.18 14.25 -13.61
N LEU A 534 -7.11 15.05 -13.49
CA LEU A 534 -6.07 14.88 -12.47
C LEU A 534 -6.65 14.94 -11.05
N LYS A 535 -7.53 15.91 -10.76
CA LYS A 535 -8.23 15.99 -9.47
C LYS A 535 -9.02 14.70 -9.20
N THR A 536 -9.91 14.30 -10.11
CA THR A 536 -10.77 13.12 -9.96
C THR A 536 -9.97 11.84 -9.77
N PHE A 537 -8.89 11.65 -10.52
CA PHE A 537 -8.04 10.47 -10.43
C PHE A 537 -7.22 10.36 -9.14
N SER A 538 -6.93 11.50 -8.51
CA SER A 538 -6.20 11.54 -7.23
C SER A 538 -7.07 11.19 -6.02
N ILE A 539 -8.39 11.06 -6.17
CA ILE A 539 -9.35 10.84 -5.07
C ILE A 539 -9.41 9.38 -4.63
N PHE A 540 -9.34 9.14 -3.31
CA PHE A 540 -9.75 7.88 -2.69
C PHE A 540 -11.28 7.78 -2.59
N GLY A 541 -11.86 6.70 -3.13
CA GLY A 541 -13.28 6.35 -2.94
C GLY A 541 -13.55 5.46 -1.72
N SER A 542 -12.51 4.88 -1.11
CA SER A 542 -12.64 4.04 0.08
C SER A 542 -11.40 4.10 0.98
N THR A 543 -11.57 3.67 2.22
CA THR A 543 -10.49 3.39 3.19
C THR A 543 -10.05 1.92 3.16
N TYR A 544 -10.35 1.17 2.08
CA TYR A 544 -10.01 -0.25 1.96
C TYR A 544 -8.52 -0.54 2.19
N ILE A 545 -7.64 0.35 1.72
CA ILE A 545 -6.20 0.25 1.92
C ILE A 545 -5.81 0.30 3.40
N CYS A 546 -6.55 1.07 4.21
CA CYS A 546 -6.39 1.10 5.67
C CYS A 546 -6.85 -0.23 6.29
N GLU A 547 -8.02 -0.76 5.90
CA GLU A 547 -8.53 -2.06 6.38
C GLU A 547 -7.60 -3.24 6.08
N GLN A 548 -7.00 -3.26 4.88
CA GLN A 548 -5.97 -4.23 4.51
C GLN A 548 -4.75 -4.10 5.43
N THR A 549 -4.33 -2.86 5.69
CA THR A 549 -3.16 -2.57 6.53
C THR A 549 -3.42 -2.94 7.99
N PHE A 550 -4.61 -2.72 8.53
CA PHE A 550 -4.99 -3.19 9.87
C PHE A 550 -4.97 -4.72 9.97
N SER A 551 -5.31 -5.43 8.89
CA SER A 551 -5.17 -6.89 8.86
C SER A 551 -3.69 -7.31 8.94
N ILE A 552 -2.78 -6.61 8.25
CA ILE A 552 -1.32 -6.81 8.34
C ILE A 552 -0.81 -6.48 9.74
N MET A 553 -1.32 -5.41 10.35
CA MET A 553 -1.00 -5.02 11.73
C MET A 553 -1.34 -6.16 12.70
N ASN A 554 -2.56 -6.70 12.63
CA ASN A 554 -3.02 -7.78 13.51
C ASN A 554 -2.21 -9.08 13.34
N MET A 555 -1.69 -9.34 12.14
CA MET A 555 -0.78 -10.47 11.92
C MET A 555 0.58 -10.26 12.60
N ASN A 556 1.09 -9.02 12.61
CA ASN A 556 2.40 -8.68 13.16
C ASN A 556 2.39 -8.40 14.67
N LYS A 557 1.35 -7.76 15.19
CA LYS A 557 1.04 -7.64 16.63
C LYS A 557 0.03 -8.72 17.01
N ASN A 558 0.52 -9.94 17.20
CA ASN A 558 -0.27 -11.06 17.73
C ASN A 558 0.20 -11.45 19.15
N LYS A 559 -0.49 -12.38 19.81
CA LYS A 559 -0.16 -12.81 21.19
C LYS A 559 1.30 -13.28 21.37
N GLN A 560 1.96 -13.72 20.29
CA GLN A 560 3.35 -14.19 20.29
C GLN A 560 4.36 -13.08 19.93
N ARG A 561 3.90 -11.91 19.46
CA ARG A 561 4.72 -10.76 19.02
C ARG A 561 4.27 -9.42 19.64
N SER A 562 3.65 -9.46 20.82
CA SER A 562 3.11 -8.25 21.47
C SER A 562 4.17 -7.23 21.90
N SER A 563 5.47 -7.56 21.89
CA SER A 563 6.57 -6.67 22.29
C SER A 563 7.14 -5.79 21.16
N LEU A 564 6.57 -5.84 19.95
CA LEU A 564 6.98 -4.95 18.86
C LEU A 564 6.63 -3.49 19.22
N THR A 565 7.61 -2.59 19.10
CA THR A 565 7.38 -1.14 19.28
C THR A 565 6.59 -0.59 18.10
N ASP A 566 5.94 0.56 18.29
CA ASP A 566 5.13 1.18 17.24
C ASP A 566 5.97 1.60 16.04
N ASP A 567 7.19 2.12 16.26
CA ASP A 567 8.13 2.45 15.17
C ASP A 567 8.45 1.25 14.27
N HIS A 568 8.81 0.11 14.87
CA HIS A 568 9.13 -1.10 14.09
C HIS A 568 7.90 -1.69 13.41
N LEU A 569 6.71 -1.52 14.00
CA LEU A 569 5.46 -1.90 13.36
C LEU A 569 5.19 -1.01 12.15
N GLU A 570 5.36 0.31 12.27
CA GLU A 570 5.23 1.23 11.15
C GLU A 570 6.19 0.87 10.02
N ASP A 571 7.45 0.57 10.33
CA ASP A 571 8.44 0.16 9.32
C ASP A 571 8.00 -1.08 8.54
N ILE A 572 7.49 -2.10 9.23
CA ILE A 572 6.96 -3.31 8.59
C ILE A 572 5.75 -2.97 7.72
N MET A 573 4.81 -2.16 8.23
CA MET A 573 3.59 -1.82 7.50
C MET A 573 3.91 -1.00 6.25
N LYS A 574 4.83 -0.04 6.35
CA LYS A 574 5.29 0.77 5.22
C LYS A 574 5.88 -0.11 4.12
N ILE A 575 6.73 -1.07 4.47
CA ILE A 575 7.25 -2.04 3.49
C ILE A 575 6.16 -2.95 2.91
N SER A 576 5.25 -3.42 3.75
CA SER A 576 4.22 -4.41 3.35
C SER A 576 3.14 -3.81 2.45
N THR A 577 2.94 -2.49 2.52
CA THR A 577 1.89 -1.78 1.80
C THR A 577 2.42 -1.01 0.59
N SER A 578 3.72 -0.73 0.53
CA SER A 578 4.34 0.04 -0.54
C SER A 578 4.40 -0.70 -1.87
N ASN A 579 4.10 0.01 -2.95
CA ASN A 579 4.34 -0.44 -4.31
C ASN A 579 5.69 0.09 -4.85
N MET A 580 6.35 1.00 -4.12
CA MET A 580 7.66 1.53 -4.49
C MET A 580 8.77 0.51 -4.26
N THR A 581 9.76 0.51 -5.14
CA THR A 581 10.95 -0.34 -4.99
C THR A 581 12.03 0.40 -4.18
N PRO A 582 12.53 -0.18 -3.07
CA PRO A 582 13.66 0.41 -2.35
C PRO A 582 14.89 0.56 -3.25
N LYS A 583 15.63 1.66 -3.10
CA LYS A 583 16.88 1.91 -3.84
C LYS A 583 18.02 1.08 -3.26
N TYR A 584 17.97 -0.24 -3.47
CA TYR A 584 18.87 -1.21 -2.81
C TYR A 584 20.36 -0.95 -3.03
N ASP A 585 20.76 -0.47 -4.21
CA ASP A 585 22.16 -0.15 -4.48
C ASP A 585 22.66 1.03 -3.65
N LYS A 586 21.78 2.02 -3.36
CA LYS A 586 22.08 3.13 -2.46
C LYS A 586 22.18 2.64 -1.01
N LEU A 587 21.26 1.76 -0.60
CA LEU A 587 21.23 1.16 0.73
C LEU A 587 22.48 0.31 1.01
N ALA A 588 22.87 -0.54 0.06
CA ALA A 588 24.06 -1.39 0.18
C ALA A 588 25.34 -0.58 0.34
N ARG A 589 25.54 0.47 -0.48
CA ARG A 589 26.70 1.37 -0.39
C ARG A 589 26.71 2.22 0.88
N GLY A 590 25.53 2.58 1.39
CA GLY A 590 25.37 3.37 2.62
C GLY A 590 25.68 2.56 3.89
N ALA A 591 25.36 1.27 3.89
CA ALA A 591 25.55 0.39 5.04
C ALA A 591 27.02 0.18 5.44
N GLY A 592 27.98 0.44 4.53
CA GLY A 592 29.42 0.40 4.81
C GLY A 592 29.96 1.65 5.53
N LYS A 593 29.14 2.70 5.70
CA LYS A 593 29.49 3.90 6.46
C LYS A 593 28.70 3.90 7.76
N LEU A 594 29.32 3.44 8.84
CA LEU A 594 28.83 3.67 10.21
C LEU A 594 28.61 5.18 10.40
N GLN A 595 27.36 5.64 10.42
CA GLN A 595 27.04 6.94 11.01
C GLN A 595 27.04 6.79 12.53
N PRO A 596 27.59 7.76 13.29
CA PRO A 596 27.52 7.75 14.74
C PRO A 596 26.05 7.79 15.17
N GLY A 597 25.65 6.80 15.97
CA GLY A 597 24.26 6.61 16.38
C GLY A 597 23.68 7.83 17.09
N LYS A 598 22.42 8.15 16.77
CA LYS A 598 21.56 8.93 17.67
C LYS A 598 21.49 8.18 19.01
N PRO A 599 21.68 8.85 20.16
CA PRO A 599 21.49 8.21 21.45
C PRO A 599 20.01 7.83 21.63
N PRO A 600 19.71 6.70 22.30
CA PRO A 600 18.35 6.36 22.66
C PRO A 600 17.78 7.42 23.61
N SER A 601 16.61 7.95 23.29
CA SER A 601 15.81 8.78 24.18
C SER A 601 15.26 7.92 25.31
N CYS A 602 16.00 7.81 26.41
CA CYS A 602 15.44 7.38 27.69
C CYS A 602 14.54 8.50 28.21
N GLY A 603 13.23 8.31 28.20
CA GLY A 603 12.31 9.14 28.98
C GLY A 603 12.49 8.84 30.48
N PRO A 604 12.31 9.83 31.37
CA PRO A 604 12.40 9.61 32.81
C PRO A 604 11.22 8.73 33.27
N SER A 605 11.58 7.76 34.10
CA SER A 605 10.73 6.81 34.83
C SER A 605 9.61 7.45 35.63
#